data_AF-A0AAD9UCP2-F1
#
_entry.id   AF-A0AAD9UCP2-F1
#
_cell.length_a   1.000
_cell.length_b   1.000
_cell.length_c   1.000
_cell.angle_alpha   90.00
_cell.angle_beta   90.00
_cell.angle_gamma   90.00
#
_symmetry.space_group_name_H-M   'P 1'
#
loop_
_entity.id
_entity.type
_entity.pdbx_description
1 polymer ?
#
loop_
_entity_poly.entity_id
_entity_poly.type
_entity_poly.pdbx_seq_one_letter_code
_entity_poly.pdbx_strand_id
1 'polypeptide(L)'
;MYLLAFHAFLRIGEIAVTSTAQSSCVLQLNQISLSSDKCTVVFHSYEHYQGPPVSFCPIKAIRAYLAVRRNAPGPLFIFPGGTPVAKPFFGDQLKKSLAWAGLSSECYKGHSFRIGAATTAAMQGISDEEIQRMGRCKSQAFTFFIRIPMLQLQ
;
A
#
# COMPACT_ATOMS: atom_id res chain seq x y z
N MET A 1 -7.39 3.20 -1.13
CA MET A 1 -6.75 2.10 -0.37
C MET A 1 -5.56 1.49 -1.11
N TYR A 2 -5.71 1.03 -2.37
CA TYR A 2 -4.60 0.45 -3.17
C TYR A 2 -3.37 1.35 -3.33
N LEU A 3 -3.56 2.63 -3.65
CA LEU A 3 -2.45 3.57 -3.82
C LEU A 3 -1.62 3.71 -2.55
N LEU A 4 -2.27 3.83 -1.38
CA LEU A 4 -1.54 3.87 -0.11
C LEU A 4 -0.82 2.55 0.16
N ALA A 5 -1.46 1.41 -0.13
CA ALA A 5 -0.86 0.10 0.07
C ALA A 5 0.41 -0.09 -0.77
N PHE A 6 0.37 0.34 -2.04
CA PHE A 6 1.51 0.29 -2.96
C PHE A 6 2.62 1.24 -2.52
N HIS A 7 2.34 2.54 -2.47
CA HIS A 7 3.38 3.55 -2.26
C HIS A 7 4.02 3.46 -0.87
N ALA A 8 3.29 3.05 0.16
CA ALA A 8 3.81 2.90 1.52
C ALA A 8 4.23 1.45 1.88
N PHE A 9 4.37 0.55 0.90
CA PHE A 9 4.85 -0.83 1.11
C PHE A 9 4.04 -1.61 2.17
N LEU A 10 2.72 -1.38 2.22
CA LEU A 10 1.88 -1.91 3.29
C LEU A 10 1.47 -3.35 3.03
N ARG A 11 1.45 -4.15 4.10
CA ARG A 11 0.75 -5.44 4.09
C ARG A 11 -0.74 -5.17 4.19
N ILE A 12 -1.55 -6.00 3.53
CA ILE A 12 -3.02 -5.87 3.65
C ILE A 12 -3.49 -6.05 5.09
N GLY A 13 -2.80 -6.88 5.88
CA GLY A 13 -3.09 -7.02 7.32
C GLY A 13 -2.79 -5.78 8.16
N GLU A 14 -2.07 -4.79 7.63
CA GLU A 14 -1.82 -3.52 8.31
C GLU A 14 -2.93 -2.50 8.01
N ILE A 15 -3.81 -2.75 7.04
CA ILE A 15 -4.84 -1.77 6.61
C ILE A 15 -6.25 -2.35 6.54
N ALA A 16 -6.40 -3.67 6.65
CA ALA A 16 -7.68 -4.36 6.64
C ALA A 16 -7.73 -5.41 7.75
N VAL A 17 -8.84 -5.47 8.47
CA VAL A 17 -9.02 -6.37 9.61
C VAL A 17 -9.38 -7.78 9.15
N THR A 18 -8.97 -8.79 9.94
CA THR A 18 -9.51 -10.16 9.80
C THR A 18 -10.80 -10.32 10.60
N SER A 19 -10.89 -9.61 11.73
CA SER A 19 -12.04 -9.55 12.62
C SER A 19 -12.12 -8.15 13.23
N THR A 20 -13.32 -7.67 13.56
CA THR A 20 -13.53 -6.38 14.24
C THR A 20 -12.82 -6.28 15.58
N ALA A 21 -12.54 -7.41 16.25
CA ALA A 21 -11.72 -7.46 17.46
C ALA A 21 -10.27 -6.96 17.23
N GLN A 22 -9.77 -7.01 16.00
CA GLN A 22 -8.42 -6.58 15.62
C GLN A 22 -8.38 -5.13 15.09
N SER A 23 -9.42 -4.33 15.36
CA SER A 23 -9.52 -2.95 14.85
C SER A 23 -8.36 -2.06 15.31
N SER A 24 -7.82 -2.27 16.50
CA SER A 24 -6.66 -1.51 17.01
C SER A 24 -5.33 -1.94 16.38
N CYS A 25 -5.28 -3.11 15.73
CA CYS A 25 -4.05 -3.66 15.15
C CYS A 25 -3.79 -3.18 13.71
N VAL A 26 -4.77 -2.57 13.06
CA VAL A 26 -4.60 -1.96 11.74
C VAL A 26 -4.14 -0.50 11.86
N LEU A 27 -3.74 0.10 10.76
CA LEU A 27 -3.34 1.49 10.68
C LEU A 27 -4.49 2.40 11.12
N GLN A 28 -4.21 3.25 12.11
CA GLN A 28 -5.16 4.18 12.69
C GLN A 28 -5.10 5.55 12.01
N LEU A 29 -6.18 6.34 12.13
CA LEU A 29 -6.23 7.70 11.58
C LEU A 29 -5.12 8.60 12.13
N ASN A 30 -4.84 8.55 13.44
CA ASN A 30 -3.83 9.37 14.09
C ASN A 30 -2.39 9.02 13.69
N GLN A 31 -2.19 7.92 12.94
CA GLN A 31 -0.91 7.53 12.37
C GLN A 31 -0.70 8.10 10.96
N ILE A 32 -1.62 8.92 10.44
CA ILE A 32 -1.49 9.61 9.16
C ILE A 32 -1.30 11.11 9.40
N SER A 33 -0.23 11.66 8.84
CA SER A 33 0.00 13.11 8.75
C SER A 33 0.19 13.51 7.30
N LEU A 34 -0.56 14.52 6.84
CA LEU A 34 -0.49 15.03 5.48
C LEU A 34 0.08 16.44 5.44
N SER A 35 1.09 16.65 4.60
CA SER A 35 1.61 17.95 4.18
C SER A 35 1.25 18.18 2.71
N SER A 36 1.63 19.32 2.14
CA SER A 36 1.31 19.72 0.76
C SER A 36 1.70 18.66 -0.28
N ASP A 37 2.86 18.04 -0.08
CA ASP A 37 3.56 17.14 -1.01
C ASP A 37 4.04 15.83 -0.33
N LYS A 38 3.73 15.64 0.96
CA LYS A 38 4.14 14.47 1.73
C LYS A 38 2.95 13.84 2.46
N CYS A 39 2.91 12.51 2.45
CA CYS A 39 2.06 11.71 3.32
C CYS A 39 2.96 10.86 4.22
N THR A 40 2.96 11.15 5.51
CA THR A 40 3.70 10.39 6.52
C THR A 40 2.78 9.39 7.17
N VAL A 41 3.19 8.12 7.17
CA VAL A 41 2.50 7.06 7.89
C VAL A 41 3.38 6.61 9.05
N VAL A 42 2.92 6.85 10.27
CA VAL A 42 3.67 6.55 11.50
C VAL A 42 3.44 5.09 11.89
N PHE A 43 4.30 4.23 11.36
CA PHE A 43 4.49 2.87 11.87
C PHE A 43 5.79 2.75 12.69
N HIS A 44 6.46 3.89 12.98
CA HIS A 44 7.88 4.22 12.70
C HIS A 44 8.01 4.95 11.34
N SER A 45 8.64 6.13 11.35
CA SER A 45 8.62 7.18 10.30
C SER A 45 8.84 6.67 8.87
N TYR A 46 7.99 7.10 7.94
CA TYR A 46 8.10 6.85 6.50
C TYR A 46 8.32 8.16 5.72
N GLU A 47 9.19 8.11 4.71
CA GLU A 47 9.42 9.18 3.75
C GLU A 47 8.72 8.85 2.43
N HIS A 48 7.97 9.81 1.91
CA HIS A 48 7.13 9.63 0.73
C HIS A 48 7.96 9.24 -0.49
N TYR A 49 7.72 8.04 -1.02
CA TYR A 49 8.28 7.60 -2.29
C TYR A 49 7.47 8.20 -3.44
N GLN A 50 8.06 9.21 -4.08
CA GLN A 50 7.63 9.72 -5.38
C GLN A 50 8.10 8.74 -6.46
N GLY A 51 7.38 7.62 -6.58
CA GLY A 51 7.56 6.70 -7.70
C GLY A 51 7.25 7.36 -9.06
N PRO A 52 7.25 6.58 -10.16
CA PRO A 52 7.02 7.19 -11.47
C PRO A 52 5.62 7.83 -11.47
N PRO A 53 5.32 8.79 -12.35
CA PRO A 53 4.00 9.35 -12.48
C PRO A 53 3.02 8.27 -12.94
N VAL A 54 2.52 7.48 -11.99
CA VAL A 54 1.23 6.84 -12.12
C VAL A 54 0.22 7.98 -12.26
N SER A 55 -0.77 7.84 -13.15
CA SER A 55 -1.79 8.87 -13.36
C SER A 55 -2.55 9.27 -12.07
N PHE A 56 -2.35 8.53 -10.97
CA PHE A 56 -3.01 8.71 -9.69
C PHE A 56 -2.03 9.06 -8.57
N CYS A 57 -2.04 10.32 -8.13
CA CYS A 57 -1.24 10.75 -6.99
C CYS A 57 -1.78 10.14 -5.67
N PRO A 58 -0.99 9.37 -4.91
CA PRO A 58 -1.43 8.75 -3.65
C PRO A 58 -1.85 9.78 -2.60
N ILE A 59 -1.22 10.96 -2.58
CA ILE A 59 -1.55 12.06 -1.67
C ILE A 59 -2.92 12.65 -1.98
N LYS A 60 -3.21 12.90 -3.27
CA LYS A 60 -4.54 13.37 -3.69
C LYS A 60 -5.62 12.34 -3.33
N ALA A 61 -5.33 11.06 -3.55
CA ALA A 61 -6.26 9.98 -3.24
C ALA A 61 -6.55 9.85 -1.72
N ILE A 62 -5.52 9.92 -0.87
CA ILE A 62 -5.74 9.86 0.59
C ILE A 62 -6.45 11.11 1.10
N ARG A 63 -6.12 12.31 0.58
CA ARG A 63 -6.84 13.56 0.90
C ARG A 63 -8.32 13.46 0.54
N ALA A 64 -8.64 13.01 -0.67
CA ALA A 64 -10.02 12.82 -1.13
C ALA A 64 -10.78 11.84 -0.24
N TYR A 65 -10.14 10.73 0.16
CA TYR A 65 -10.75 9.77 1.08
C TYR A 65 -10.99 10.37 2.48
N LEU A 66 -10.00 11.08 3.06
CA LEU A 66 -10.15 11.69 4.39
C LEU A 66 -11.26 12.74 4.44
N ALA A 67 -11.53 13.44 3.32
CA ALA A 67 -12.63 14.39 3.21
C ALA A 67 -14.01 13.72 3.40
N VAL A 68 -14.17 12.45 3.00
CA VAL A 68 -15.45 11.72 3.10
C VAL A 68 -15.50 10.70 4.24
N ARG A 69 -14.36 10.34 4.83
CA ARG A 69 -14.24 9.33 5.90
C ARG A 69 -15.00 9.69 7.18
N ARG A 70 -15.21 10.98 7.45
CA ARG A 70 -15.55 11.58 8.77
C ARG A 70 -14.35 11.61 9.73
N ASN A 71 -14.31 12.63 10.58
CA ASN A 71 -13.22 12.86 11.54
C ASN A 71 -13.44 12.11 12.88
N ALA A 72 -13.59 10.79 12.81
CA ALA A 72 -13.71 9.94 14.00
C ALA A 72 -12.42 9.13 14.23
N PRO A 73 -11.99 8.93 15.49
CA PRO A 73 -10.83 8.12 15.82
C PRO A 73 -11.04 6.65 15.41
N GLY A 74 -9.96 5.90 15.28
CA GLY A 74 -9.98 4.47 14.94
C GLY A 74 -9.31 4.13 13.60
N PRO A 75 -9.63 2.96 13.02
CA PRO A 75 -9.02 2.44 11.80
C PRO A 75 -9.04 3.46 10.66
N LEU A 76 -7.95 3.58 9.90
CA LEU A 76 -7.86 4.52 8.79
C LEU A 76 -8.91 4.19 7.72
N PHE A 77 -9.01 2.93 7.30
CA PHE A 77 -9.98 2.50 6.31
C PHE A 77 -11.24 1.95 6.99
N ILE A 78 -12.34 2.67 6.81
CA ILE A 78 -13.65 2.33 7.35
C ILE A 78 -14.71 2.39 6.24
N PHE A 79 -15.76 1.60 6.40
CA PHE A 79 -17.00 1.77 5.65
C PHE A 79 -17.72 3.03 6.12
N PRO A 80 -18.70 3.54 5.34
CA PRO A 80 -19.50 4.68 5.75
C PRO A 80 -20.09 4.52 7.16
N GLY A 81 -20.47 3.31 7.60
CA GLY A 81 -20.99 3.06 8.95
C GLY A 81 -19.96 3.10 10.09
N GLY A 82 -18.68 3.40 9.82
CA GLY A 82 -17.62 3.45 10.84
C GLY A 82 -16.95 2.11 11.12
N THR A 83 -17.44 1.02 10.53
CA THR A 83 -16.83 -0.31 10.67
C THR A 83 -15.53 -0.42 9.86
N PRO A 84 -14.49 -1.08 10.37
CA PRO A 84 -13.24 -1.26 9.65
C PRO A 84 -13.42 -2.08 8.37
N VAL A 85 -12.62 -1.78 7.35
CA VAL A 85 -12.58 -2.57 6.12
C VAL A 85 -11.99 -3.97 6.41
N ALA A 86 -12.70 -5.01 6.00
CA ALA A 86 -12.28 -6.40 6.19
C ALA A 86 -11.40 -6.91 5.04
N LYS A 87 -10.47 -7.83 5.34
CA LYS A 87 -9.60 -8.48 4.34
C LYS A 87 -10.36 -9.15 3.20
N PRO A 88 -11.46 -9.91 3.42
CA PRO A 88 -12.23 -10.51 2.34
C PRO A 88 -12.77 -9.45 1.37
N PHE A 89 -13.33 -8.36 1.90
CA PHE A 89 -13.82 -7.25 1.07
C PHE A 89 -12.70 -6.65 0.21
N PHE A 90 -11.52 -6.39 0.79
CA PHE A 90 -10.37 -5.90 0.03
C PHE A 90 -9.99 -6.88 -1.10
N GLY A 91 -9.95 -8.18 -0.79
CA GLY A 91 -9.64 -9.23 -1.75
C GLY A 91 -10.65 -9.31 -2.89
N ASP A 92 -11.95 -9.21 -2.60
CA ASP A 92 -13.00 -9.25 -3.61
C ASP A 92 -12.98 -8.00 -4.51
N GLN A 93 -12.76 -6.82 -3.94
CA GLN A 93 -12.57 -5.61 -4.73
C GLN A 93 -11.32 -5.70 -5.61
N LEU A 94 -10.26 -6.36 -5.12
CA LEU A 94 -9.03 -6.53 -5.89
C LEU A 94 -9.27 -7.45 -7.08
N LYS A 95 -9.93 -8.59 -6.86
CA LYS A 95 -10.33 -9.51 -7.93
C LYS A 95 -11.17 -8.80 -9.00
N LYS A 96 -12.16 -8.01 -8.59
CA LYS A 96 -13.01 -7.23 -9.51
C LYS A 96 -12.20 -6.22 -10.32
N SER A 97 -11.30 -5.49 -9.66
CA SER A 97 -10.45 -4.49 -10.32
C SER A 97 -9.48 -5.14 -11.32
N LEU A 98 -8.90 -6.29 -10.98
CA LEU A 98 -8.02 -7.05 -11.87
C LEU A 98 -8.76 -7.61 -13.07
N ALA A 99 -9.94 -8.22 -12.84
CA ALA A 99 -10.76 -8.74 -13.92
C ALA A 99 -11.17 -7.63 -14.91
N TRP A 100 -11.54 -6.45 -14.39
CA TRP A 100 -11.83 -5.29 -15.22
C TRP A 100 -10.62 -4.82 -16.05
N ALA A 101 -9.41 -4.94 -15.49
CA ALA A 101 -8.16 -4.63 -16.19
C ALA A 101 -7.67 -5.77 -17.11
N GLY A 102 -8.42 -6.87 -17.27
CA GLY A 102 -8.01 -8.03 -18.06
C GLY A 102 -6.88 -8.86 -17.42
N LEU A 103 -6.64 -8.71 -16.12
CA LEU A 103 -5.59 -9.40 -15.38
C LEU A 103 -6.14 -10.59 -14.59
N SER A 104 -5.39 -11.70 -14.57
CA SER A 104 -5.76 -12.87 -13.77
C SER A 104 -5.57 -12.62 -12.28
N SER A 105 -6.63 -12.80 -11.50
CA SER A 105 -6.59 -12.67 -10.04
C SER A 105 -5.79 -13.76 -9.31
N GLU A 106 -5.39 -14.82 -10.01
CA GLU A 106 -4.53 -15.87 -9.47
C GLU A 106 -3.08 -15.38 -9.28
N CYS A 107 -2.65 -14.45 -10.14
CA CYS A 107 -1.31 -13.90 -10.16
C CYS A 107 -1.09 -12.77 -9.14
N TYR A 108 -2.17 -12.18 -8.61
CA TYR A 108 -2.08 -11.00 -7.74
C TYR A 108 -2.83 -11.20 -6.44
N LYS A 109 -2.10 -11.07 -5.33
CA LYS A 109 -2.63 -11.14 -3.97
C LYS A 109 -2.20 -9.91 -3.17
N GLY A 110 -2.62 -9.84 -1.91
CA GLY A 110 -2.27 -8.73 -1.03
C GLY A 110 -0.76 -8.46 -0.91
N HIS A 111 0.08 -9.49 -1.01
CA HIS A 111 1.55 -9.31 -0.99
C HIS A 111 2.09 -8.69 -2.28
N SER A 112 1.38 -8.78 -3.41
CA SER A 112 1.79 -8.25 -4.71
C SER A 112 1.97 -6.73 -4.69
N PHE A 113 1.22 -6.01 -3.85
CA PHE A 113 1.42 -4.56 -3.66
C PHE A 113 2.84 -4.23 -3.18
N ARG A 114 3.29 -4.95 -2.16
CA ARG A 114 4.60 -4.73 -1.55
C ARG A 114 5.73 -5.23 -2.45
N ILE A 115 5.54 -6.35 -3.14
CA ILE A 115 6.47 -6.84 -4.17
C ILE A 115 6.59 -5.81 -5.28
N GLY A 116 5.48 -5.38 -5.88
CA GLY A 116 5.48 -4.42 -6.97
C GLY A 116 6.08 -3.07 -6.60
N ALA A 117 5.85 -2.60 -5.37
CA ALA A 117 6.48 -1.40 -4.85
C ALA A 117 8.01 -1.53 -4.75
N ALA A 118 8.50 -2.67 -4.23
CA ALA A 118 9.94 -2.96 -4.16
C ALA A 118 10.57 -3.09 -5.53
N THR A 119 9.95 -3.82 -6.46
CA THR A 119 10.42 -3.94 -7.84
C THR A 119 10.48 -2.57 -8.52
N THR A 120 9.44 -1.73 -8.33
CA THR A 120 9.39 -0.38 -8.91
C THR A 120 10.47 0.53 -8.34
N ALA A 121 10.76 0.43 -7.04
CA ALA A 121 11.85 1.17 -6.39
C ALA A 121 13.22 0.74 -6.91
N ALA A 122 13.45 -0.57 -7.07
CA ALA A 122 14.70 -1.08 -7.64
C ALA A 122 14.89 -0.60 -9.09
N MET A 123 13.83 -0.61 -9.90
CA MET A 123 13.85 -0.10 -11.28
C MET A 123 14.15 1.41 -11.37
N GLN A 124 13.99 2.16 -10.27
CA GLN A 124 14.33 3.58 -10.19
C GLN A 124 15.71 3.84 -9.60
N GLY A 125 16.50 2.79 -9.37
CA GLY A 125 17.85 2.91 -8.82
C GLY A 125 17.88 3.22 -7.33
N ILE A 126 16.78 3.02 -6.60
CA ILE A 126 16.80 3.08 -5.14
C ILE A 126 17.63 1.91 -4.62
N SER A 127 18.51 2.18 -3.65
CA SER A 127 19.38 1.15 -3.10
C SER A 127 18.59 0.05 -2.41
N ASP A 128 19.14 -1.15 -2.45
CA ASP A 128 18.61 -2.33 -1.78
C ASP A 128 18.38 -2.10 -0.27
N GLU A 129 19.30 -1.38 0.39
CA GLU A 129 19.20 -0.99 1.80
C GLU A 129 17.98 -0.10 2.06
N GLU A 130 17.74 0.87 1.19
CA GLU A 130 16.62 1.79 1.29
C GLU A 130 15.29 1.09 1.00
N ILE A 131 15.25 0.18 0.01
CA ILE A 131 14.08 -0.67 -0.26
C ILE A 131 13.76 -1.59 0.92
N GLN A 132 14.78 -2.17 1.56
CA GLN A 132 14.61 -2.97 2.76
C GLN A 132 14.04 -2.14 3.91
N ARG A 133 14.54 -0.92 4.11
CA ARG A 133 14.05 0.06 5.10
C ARG A 133 12.59 0.40 4.86
N MET A 134 12.23 0.83 3.65
CA MET A 134 10.85 1.15 3.25
C MET A 134 9.91 -0.05 3.41
N GLY A 135 10.37 -1.23 2.99
CA GLY A 135 9.63 -2.47 3.12
C GLY A 135 9.49 -2.95 4.56
N ARG A 136 10.34 -2.54 5.50
CA ARG A 136 10.46 -3.19 6.83
C ARG A 136 10.75 -4.69 6.65
N CYS A 137 11.69 -5.02 5.75
CA CYS A 137 12.17 -6.38 5.52
C CYS A 137 13.50 -6.56 6.27
N LYS A 138 13.59 -7.59 7.13
CA LYS A 138 14.80 -7.86 7.94
C LYS A 138 15.78 -8.84 7.29
N SER A 139 15.43 -9.41 6.15
CA SER A 139 16.26 -10.36 5.42
C SER A 139 16.39 -9.94 3.96
N GLN A 140 17.41 -10.45 3.26
CA GLN A 140 17.56 -10.29 1.80
C GLN A 140 16.39 -10.90 1.00
N ALA A 141 15.29 -11.34 1.61
CA ALA A 141 14.12 -11.87 0.91
C ALA A 141 13.54 -10.92 -0.16
N PHE A 142 13.89 -9.63 -0.15
CA PHE A 142 13.53 -8.69 -1.21
C PHE A 142 14.30 -8.91 -2.53
N THR A 143 15.51 -9.50 -2.52
CA THR A 143 16.29 -9.77 -3.76
C THR A 143 15.58 -10.76 -4.68
N PHE A 144 14.81 -11.72 -4.13
CA PHE A 144 13.96 -12.62 -4.92
C PHE A 144 12.79 -11.90 -5.63
N PHE A 145 12.45 -10.68 -5.21
CA PHE A 145 11.35 -9.88 -5.78
C PHE A 145 11.83 -8.86 -6.81
N ILE A 146 13.14 -8.63 -6.94
CA ILE A 146 13.72 -7.89 -8.06
C ILE A 146 13.78 -8.84 -9.26
N ARG A 147 12.61 -9.16 -9.80
CA ARG A 147 12.50 -9.67 -11.17
C ARG A 147 12.46 -8.48 -12.09
N ILE A 148 13.62 -7.83 -12.29
CA ILE A 148 13.82 -7.02 -13.48
C ILE A 148 13.74 -8.04 -14.63
N PRO A 149 12.76 -7.96 -15.56
CA PRO A 149 12.93 -8.66 -16.81
C PRO A 149 14.25 -8.14 -17.35
N MET A 150 15.26 -9.01 -17.45
CA MET A 150 16.43 -8.70 -18.27
C MET A 150 15.86 -8.39 -19.65
N LEU A 151 15.66 -7.10 -19.94
CA LEU A 151 15.58 -6.61 -21.28
C LEU A 151 16.92 -7.03 -21.87
N GLN A 152 16.87 -8.08 -22.68
CA GLN A 152 17.98 -8.50 -23.51
C GLN A 152 18.39 -7.26 -24.30
N LEU A 153 19.55 -6.71 -23.94
CA LEU A 153 20.31 -5.87 -24.84
C LEU A 153 20.70 -6.78 -26.01
N GLN A 154 19.95 -6.68 -27.10
CA GLN A 154 20.43 -7.01 -28.43
C GLN A 154 20.74 -5.71 -29.15
#